data_AF-A0A7V3CTY3-F1
#
_entry.id   AF-A0A7V3CTY3-F1
#
_cell.length_a   1.000
_cell.length_b   1.000
_cell.length_c   1.000
_cell.angle_alpha   90.00
_cell.angle_beta   90.00
_cell.angle_gamma   90.00
#
_symmetry.space_group_name_H-M   'P 1'
#
loop_
_entity.id
_entity.type
_entity.pdbx_description
1 polymer ?
#
loop_
_entity_poly.entity_id
_entity_poly.type
_entity_poly.pdbx_seq_one_letter_code
_entity_poly.pdbx_strand_id
1 'polypeptide(L)'
;MVFLALLIFSAYTSIAQYYRAQNFGFAVGAAVSLGNKVQRIGLNFNAYYFYDFVQLNAEVRLYHHIKNLGPSMEHSEAVVCGGLVLSAGKKQDFHNPFLSVYSNQTKRAYSIAYSYNAYFNKIKTKQQTGIIALQFDAISFITENDLYARPTLDRFRTGAFLIQYQYQNKFQAGINCTMWTGQMGNSIRNDKSFPHVGYMDTIGGVYPNYSHGLLSAQFKANIGYAQNVQANLGIDAEQVRNFVQNRLIHDMIFLPRKW
;
A
#
# COMPACT_ATOMS: atom_id res chain seq x y z
N MET A 1 -16.22 24.17 11.19
CA MET A 1 -15.20 24.32 12.27
C MET A 1 -15.56 23.57 13.55
N VAL A 2 -16.82 23.59 14.01
CA VAL A 2 -17.26 22.86 15.23
C VAL A 2 -17.03 21.33 15.16
N PHE A 3 -17.24 20.72 13.99
CA PHE A 3 -17.02 19.28 13.78
C PHE A 3 -15.54 18.86 13.82
N LEU A 4 -14.65 19.74 13.34
CA LEU A 4 -13.20 19.51 13.36
C LEU A 4 -12.64 19.66 14.78
N ALA A 5 -13.16 20.64 15.54
CA ALA A 5 -12.81 20.84 16.94
C ALA A 5 -13.26 19.65 17.83
N LEU A 6 -14.44 19.09 17.58
CA LEU A 6 -14.95 17.90 18.29
C LEU A 6 -14.12 16.63 18.01
N LEU A 7 -13.66 16.43 16.77
CA LEU A 7 -12.76 15.31 16.43
C LEU A 7 -11.40 15.44 17.12
N ILE A 8 -10.83 16.65 17.15
CA ILE A 8 -9.56 16.93 17.83
C ILE A 8 -9.70 16.73 19.36
N PHE A 9 -10.81 17.15 19.97
CA PHE A 9 -11.05 16.97 21.41
C PHE A 9 -11.27 15.51 21.81
N SER A 10 -11.88 14.70 20.94
CA SER A 10 -12.02 13.25 21.16
C SER A 10 -10.68 12.49 21.08
N ALA A 11 -9.71 13.00 20.32
CA ALA A 11 -8.37 12.39 20.21
C ALA A 11 -7.58 12.46 21.52
N TYR A 12 -7.79 13.48 22.36
CA TYR A 12 -7.12 13.65 23.65
C TYR A 12 -7.65 12.74 24.76
N THR A 13 -8.87 12.21 24.63
CA THR A 13 -9.52 11.36 25.65
C THR A 13 -9.58 9.88 25.27
N SER A 14 -9.17 9.52 24.05
CA SER A 14 -9.28 8.16 23.52
C SER A 14 -8.05 7.30 23.84
N ILE A 15 -7.87 6.96 25.11
CA ILE A 15 -6.86 5.98 25.59
C ILE A 15 -7.14 4.55 25.06
N ALA A 16 -8.27 4.32 24.37
CA ALA A 16 -8.78 3.00 24.01
C ALA A 16 -8.51 2.53 22.57
N GLN A 17 -7.81 3.29 21.73
CA GLN A 17 -7.66 2.97 20.29
C GLN A 17 -6.48 2.04 19.98
N TYR A 18 -5.49 1.94 20.88
CA TYR A 18 -4.33 1.07 20.72
C TYR A 18 -4.03 0.35 22.03
N TYR A 19 -4.16 -0.98 22.02
CA TYR A 19 -3.78 -1.84 23.13
C TYR A 19 -2.49 -2.58 22.81
N ARG A 20 -1.61 -2.67 23.81
CA ARG A 20 -0.33 -3.36 23.69
C ARG A 20 -0.05 -4.18 24.95
N ALA A 21 0.16 -5.47 24.74
CA ALA A 21 0.78 -6.39 25.69
C ALA A 21 2.23 -6.69 25.25
N GLN A 22 2.91 -7.60 25.96
CA GLN A 22 4.33 -7.90 25.72
C GLN A 22 4.63 -8.34 24.28
N ASN A 23 3.82 -9.24 23.74
CA ASN A 23 4.01 -9.89 22.44
C ASN A 23 2.84 -9.70 21.47
N PHE A 24 1.83 -8.93 21.89
CA PHE A 24 0.58 -8.75 21.15
C PHE A 24 0.19 -7.28 21.18
N GLY A 25 -0.40 -6.80 20.09
CA GLY A 25 -1.05 -5.51 20.08
C GLY A 25 -2.18 -5.48 19.08
N PHE A 26 -3.18 -4.66 19.36
CA PHE A 26 -4.25 -4.37 18.41
C PHE A 26 -4.59 -2.89 18.43
N ALA A 27 -4.99 -2.37 17.27
CA ALA A 27 -5.48 -1.01 17.13
C ALA A 27 -6.78 -0.97 16.33
N VAL A 28 -7.66 -0.05 16.72
CA VAL A 28 -8.86 0.32 15.99
C VAL A 28 -8.80 1.81 15.75
N GLY A 29 -8.87 2.21 14.49
CA GLY A 29 -8.78 3.61 14.09
C GLY A 29 -9.82 4.00 13.06
N ALA A 30 -10.05 5.31 12.98
CA ALA A 30 -10.70 5.93 11.84
C ALA A 30 -9.65 6.51 10.90
N ALA A 31 -9.89 6.41 9.59
CA ALA A 31 -9.03 6.95 8.56
C ALA A 31 -9.80 7.97 7.73
N VAL A 32 -9.21 9.15 7.55
CA VAL A 32 -9.73 10.20 6.68
C VAL A 32 -8.62 10.60 5.71
N SER A 33 -8.92 10.62 4.41
CA SER A 33 -8.02 11.10 3.38
C SER A 33 -8.70 12.21 2.60
N LEU A 34 -8.06 13.38 2.55
CA LEU A 34 -8.53 14.55 1.83
C LEU A 34 -7.46 14.94 0.81
N GLY A 35 -7.79 14.84 -0.47
CA GLY A 35 -6.86 15.14 -1.55
C GLY A 35 -7.56 15.34 -2.89
N ASN A 36 -6.78 15.73 -3.90
CA ASN A 36 -7.29 15.90 -5.27
C ASN A 36 -7.42 14.57 -6.02
N LYS A 37 -6.64 13.54 -5.68
CA LYS A 37 -6.67 12.21 -6.32
C LYS A 37 -7.42 11.16 -5.51
N VAL A 38 -7.37 11.25 -4.18
CA VAL A 38 -8.04 10.31 -3.28
C VAL A 38 -8.82 11.09 -2.22
N GLN A 39 -10.09 10.75 -2.07
CA GLN A 39 -10.95 11.23 -0.99
C GLN A 39 -11.72 10.05 -0.44
N ARG A 40 -11.52 9.75 0.84
CA ARG A 40 -12.18 8.61 1.48
C ARG A 40 -12.25 8.79 2.99
N ILE A 41 -13.22 8.12 3.57
CA ILE A 41 -13.32 7.87 5.00
C ILE A 41 -13.29 6.36 5.23
N GLY A 42 -12.88 5.93 6.41
CA GLY A 42 -12.85 4.51 6.70
C GLY A 42 -12.48 4.16 8.12
N LEU A 43 -12.42 2.86 8.37
CA LEU A 43 -12.00 2.25 9.62
C LEU A 43 -10.84 1.29 9.33
N ASN A 44 -9.88 1.25 10.25
CA ASN A 44 -8.77 0.31 10.21
C ASN A 44 -8.72 -0.50 11.50
N PHE A 45 -8.58 -1.80 11.35
CA PHE A 45 -8.38 -2.75 12.43
C PHE A 45 -7.03 -3.42 12.18
N ASN A 46 -6.11 -3.26 13.12
CA ASN A 46 -4.78 -3.84 13.03
C ASN A 46 -4.56 -4.74 14.23
N ALA A 47 -3.95 -5.91 14.01
CA ALA A 47 -3.49 -6.78 15.08
C ALA A 47 -2.13 -7.36 14.70
N TYR A 48 -1.29 -7.57 15.71
CA TYR A 48 -0.03 -8.27 15.54
C TYR A 48 0.23 -9.18 16.74
N TYR A 49 0.91 -10.28 16.47
CA TYR A 49 1.49 -11.15 17.49
C TYR A 49 2.91 -11.51 17.07
N PHE A 50 3.88 -11.39 17.98
CA PHE A 50 5.25 -11.79 17.70
C PHE A 50 5.80 -12.73 18.77
N TYR A 51 6.66 -13.64 18.32
CA TYR A 51 7.44 -14.50 19.18
C TYR A 51 8.89 -14.51 18.69
N ASP A 52 9.76 -13.89 19.48
CA ASP A 52 11.17 -13.69 19.18
C ASP A 52 11.45 -12.98 17.84
N PHE A 53 11.80 -13.74 16.79
CA PHE A 53 12.14 -13.21 15.47
C PHE A 53 10.97 -13.27 14.47
N VAL A 54 9.90 -14.00 14.80
CA VAL A 54 8.73 -14.21 13.93
C VAL A 54 7.57 -13.35 14.39
N GLN A 55 6.87 -12.71 13.46
CA GLN A 55 5.66 -11.93 13.74
C GLN A 55 4.59 -12.18 12.69
N LEU A 56 3.34 -12.29 13.15
CA LEU A 56 2.14 -12.34 12.34
C LEU A 56 1.39 -11.03 12.47
N ASN A 57 0.91 -10.52 11.34
CA ASN A 57 0.09 -9.33 11.25
C ASN A 57 -1.24 -9.66 10.60
N ALA A 58 -2.31 -9.05 11.09
CA ALA A 58 -3.62 -9.06 10.47
C ALA A 58 -4.14 -7.63 10.37
N GLU A 59 -4.75 -7.30 9.25
CA GLU A 59 -5.33 -5.98 9.04
C GLU A 59 -6.64 -6.08 8.25
N VAL A 60 -7.65 -5.33 8.70
CA VAL A 60 -8.88 -5.13 7.97
C VAL A 60 -9.10 -3.63 7.80
N ARG A 61 -9.28 -3.19 6.56
CA ARG A 61 -9.60 -1.81 6.21
C ARG A 61 -10.96 -1.76 5.55
N LEU A 62 -11.81 -0.87 6.03
CA LEU A 62 -13.13 -0.61 5.47
C LEU A 62 -13.13 0.84 5.00
N TYR A 63 -13.22 1.07 3.70
CA TYR A 63 -13.23 2.40 3.11
C TYR A 63 -14.53 2.68 2.40
N HIS A 64 -14.99 3.92 2.53
CA HIS A 64 -15.94 4.54 1.63
C HIS A 64 -15.19 5.58 0.79
N HIS A 65 -14.99 5.28 -0.48
CA HIS A 65 -14.33 6.14 -1.44
C HIS A 65 -15.33 7.12 -2.05
N ILE A 66 -15.05 8.40 -1.89
CA ILE A 66 -15.74 9.49 -2.61
C ILE A 66 -15.00 9.75 -3.93
N LYS A 67 -13.67 9.74 -3.85
CA LYS A 67 -12.77 9.83 -5.00
C LYS A 67 -11.64 8.82 -4.88
N ASN A 68 -11.29 8.18 -5.98
CA ASN A 68 -10.21 7.21 -6.05
C ASN A 68 -9.31 7.49 -7.25
N LEU A 69 -8.09 6.93 -7.23
CA LEU A 69 -7.12 7.06 -8.32
C LEU A 69 -7.62 6.40 -9.61
N GLY A 70 -8.36 5.30 -9.51
CA GLY A 70 -9.01 4.64 -10.65
C GLY A 70 -10.33 5.33 -11.05
N PRO A 71 -11.40 4.56 -11.38
CA PRO A 71 -12.67 5.15 -11.75
C PRO A 71 -13.19 6.07 -10.64
N SER A 72 -13.54 7.30 -11.03
CA SER A 72 -14.03 8.37 -10.12
C SER A 72 -15.50 8.14 -9.76
N MET A 73 -15.79 6.97 -9.20
CA MET A 73 -17.11 6.58 -8.75
C MET A 73 -17.09 6.28 -7.25
N GLU A 74 -18.16 6.68 -6.58
CA GLU A 74 -18.33 6.39 -5.17
C GLU A 74 -18.54 4.90 -4.94
N HIS A 75 -17.80 4.32 -4.00
CA HIS A 75 -17.95 2.92 -3.66
C HIS A 75 -17.39 2.61 -2.28
N SER A 76 -17.89 1.53 -1.70
CA SER A 76 -17.29 0.94 -0.50
C SER A 76 -16.34 -0.18 -0.89
N GLU A 77 -15.22 -0.26 -0.19
CA GLU A 77 -14.20 -1.29 -0.37
C GLU A 77 -13.78 -1.85 0.98
N ALA A 78 -13.78 -3.17 1.09
CA ALA A 78 -13.16 -3.88 2.19
C ALA A 78 -11.82 -4.46 1.73
N VAL A 79 -10.78 -4.28 2.52
CA VAL A 79 -9.47 -4.88 2.29
C VAL A 79 -9.11 -5.76 3.47
N VAL A 80 -8.89 -7.04 3.22
CA VAL A 80 -8.46 -8.01 4.23
C VAL A 80 -7.02 -8.39 3.94
N CYS A 81 -6.18 -8.29 4.95
CA CYS A 81 -4.74 -8.46 4.83
C CYS A 81 -4.20 -9.42 5.89
N GLY A 82 -3.25 -10.25 5.49
CA GLY A 82 -2.47 -11.10 6.39
C GLY A 82 -0.99 -10.97 6.07
N GLY A 83 -0.14 -10.89 7.09
CA GLY A 83 1.30 -10.67 6.95
C GLY A 83 2.14 -11.55 7.84
N LEU A 84 3.31 -11.93 7.33
CA LEU A 84 4.39 -12.60 8.05
C LEU A 84 5.62 -11.70 8.01
N VAL A 85 6.24 -11.50 9.16
CA VAL A 85 7.48 -10.74 9.31
C VAL A 85 8.52 -11.64 9.97
N LEU A 86 9.69 -11.74 9.36
CA LEU A 86 10.88 -12.36 9.94
C LEU A 86 11.89 -11.25 10.21
N SER A 87 12.44 -11.20 11.42
CA SER A 87 13.21 -10.07 11.90
C SER A 87 14.55 -10.50 12.51
N ALA A 88 15.58 -9.67 12.38
CA ALA A 88 16.95 -10.00 12.77
C ALA A 88 17.71 -8.77 13.26
N GLY A 89 18.85 -9.01 13.90
CA GLY A 89 19.72 -7.95 14.41
C GLY A 89 19.35 -7.47 15.81
N LYS A 90 19.99 -6.36 16.21
CA LYS A 90 19.88 -5.76 17.54
C LYS A 90 18.47 -5.22 17.76
N LYS A 91 17.99 -5.30 19.01
CA LYS A 91 16.75 -4.65 19.42
C LYS A 91 16.98 -3.15 19.55
N GLN A 92 16.03 -2.38 19.05
CA GLN A 92 15.95 -0.93 19.15
C GLN A 92 15.21 -0.55 20.44
N ASP A 93 15.55 0.61 20.99
CA ASP A 93 14.98 1.07 22.27
C ASP A 93 13.61 1.73 22.13
N PHE A 94 13.18 1.99 20.89
CA PHE A 94 11.86 2.52 20.59
C PHE A 94 10.90 1.43 20.10
N HIS A 95 9.62 1.72 20.24
CA HIS A 95 8.55 0.91 19.65
C HIS A 95 8.08 1.56 18.36
N ASN A 96 7.61 0.76 17.41
CA ASN A 96 7.12 1.23 16.12
C ASN A 96 5.62 1.60 16.20
N PRO A 97 5.24 2.89 16.21
CA PRO A 97 3.83 3.31 16.27
C PRO A 97 3.12 3.23 14.91
N PHE A 98 3.86 2.92 13.83
CA PHE A 98 3.34 2.89 12.47
C PHE A 98 2.85 1.47 12.17
N LEU A 99 1.63 1.17 12.61
CA LEU A 99 1.00 -0.12 12.39
C LEU A 99 0.59 -0.28 10.92
N SER A 100 1.02 -1.39 10.32
CA SER A 100 0.59 -1.87 9.02
C SER A 100 0.76 -3.39 8.94
N VAL A 101 0.14 -4.02 7.94
CA VAL A 101 0.27 -5.47 7.73
C VAL A 101 1.70 -5.97 7.48
N TYR A 102 2.63 -5.09 7.10
CA TYR A 102 4.05 -5.41 6.90
C TYR A 102 4.98 -4.77 7.95
N SER A 103 4.43 -4.07 8.94
CA SER A 103 5.22 -3.38 9.97
C SER A 103 5.89 -4.37 10.92
N ASN A 104 7.13 -4.07 11.31
CA ASN A 104 7.89 -4.84 12.30
C ASN A 104 7.67 -4.28 13.70
N GLN A 105 7.23 -5.14 14.63
CA GLN A 105 6.96 -4.82 16.03
C GLN A 105 7.89 -5.57 17.01
N THR A 106 8.80 -6.40 16.50
CA THR A 106 9.77 -7.16 17.33
C THR A 106 10.89 -6.29 17.90
N LYS A 107 10.94 -5.02 17.46
CA LYS A 107 12.01 -4.03 17.72
C LYS A 107 13.36 -4.39 17.11
N ARG A 108 13.49 -5.46 16.33
CA ARG A 108 14.76 -5.81 15.70
C ARG A 108 15.04 -4.91 14.49
N ALA A 109 16.30 -4.51 14.31
CA ALA A 109 16.70 -3.53 13.29
C ALA A 109 16.43 -3.99 11.84
N TYR A 110 16.50 -5.29 11.56
CA TYR A 110 16.29 -5.82 10.22
C TYR A 110 15.00 -6.63 10.15
N SER A 111 14.29 -6.58 9.03
CA SER A 111 13.22 -7.52 8.76
C SER A 111 12.92 -7.72 7.28
N ILE A 112 12.40 -8.90 6.96
CA ILE A 112 11.69 -9.19 5.72
C ILE A 112 10.24 -9.48 6.06
N ALA A 113 9.33 -8.86 5.32
CA ALA A 113 7.90 -9.10 5.45
C ALA A 113 7.30 -9.50 4.11
N TYR A 114 6.39 -10.46 4.16
CA TYR A 114 5.46 -10.75 3.09
C TYR A 114 4.04 -10.51 3.60
N SER A 115 3.18 -9.91 2.79
CA SER A 115 1.76 -9.87 3.09
C SER A 115 0.90 -10.10 1.86
N TYR A 116 -0.28 -10.64 2.11
CA TYR A 116 -1.32 -10.88 1.13
C TYR A 116 -2.48 -9.92 1.40
N ASN A 117 -2.95 -9.23 0.37
CA ASN A 117 -4.06 -8.30 0.43
C ASN A 117 -5.18 -8.77 -0.50
N ALA A 118 -6.42 -8.79 0.00
CA ALA A 118 -7.61 -9.06 -0.80
C ALA A 118 -8.57 -7.87 -0.75
N TYR A 119 -8.83 -7.27 -1.90
CA TYR A 119 -9.71 -6.11 -2.09
C TYR A 119 -11.09 -6.57 -2.56
N PHE A 120 -12.14 -6.13 -1.88
CA PHE A 120 -13.53 -6.47 -2.18
C PHE A 120 -14.36 -5.21 -2.36
N ASN A 121 -14.99 -5.07 -3.53
CA ASN A 121 -15.88 -3.95 -3.83
C ASN A 121 -16.93 -4.37 -4.89
N LYS A 122 -17.89 -3.49 -5.13
CA LYS A 122 -18.98 -3.70 -6.12
C LYS A 122 -18.69 -3.12 -7.50
N ILE A 123 -17.53 -2.49 -7.70
CA ILE A 123 -17.17 -1.79 -8.94
C ILE A 123 -16.32 -2.66 -9.87
N LYS A 124 -16.37 -3.98 -9.73
CA LYS A 124 -15.62 -4.94 -10.57
C LYS A 124 -14.09 -4.75 -10.51
N THR A 125 -13.55 -4.13 -9.46
CA THR A 125 -12.08 -4.01 -9.24
C THR A 125 -11.58 -4.89 -8.10
N LYS A 126 -12.30 -5.98 -7.81
CA LYS A 126 -11.89 -7.03 -6.88
C LYS A 126 -10.56 -7.61 -7.34
N GLN A 127 -9.57 -7.64 -6.46
CA GLN A 127 -8.22 -8.07 -6.77
C GLN A 127 -7.53 -8.60 -5.52
N GLN A 128 -6.49 -9.40 -5.72
CA GLN A 128 -5.53 -9.73 -4.68
C GLN A 128 -4.13 -9.29 -5.10
N THR A 129 -3.39 -8.74 -4.15
CA THR A 129 -2.00 -8.31 -4.34
C THR A 129 -1.14 -8.86 -3.20
N GLY A 130 0.15 -8.97 -3.44
CA GLY A 130 1.11 -9.21 -2.37
C GLY A 130 1.96 -7.97 -2.13
N ILE A 131 2.51 -7.86 -0.93
CA ILE A 131 3.54 -6.89 -0.58
C ILE A 131 4.79 -7.65 -0.12
N ILE A 132 5.94 -7.22 -0.61
CA ILE A 132 7.24 -7.57 -0.04
C ILE A 132 7.83 -6.30 0.58
N ALA A 133 8.22 -6.37 1.85
CA ALA A 133 8.90 -5.27 2.53
C ALA A 133 10.23 -5.72 3.12
N LEU A 134 11.27 -4.93 2.88
CA LEU A 134 12.61 -5.10 3.43
C LEU A 134 12.91 -3.91 4.32
N GLN A 135 13.24 -4.16 5.58
CA GLN A 135 13.66 -3.14 6.53
C GLN A 135 15.14 -3.32 6.85
N PHE A 136 15.89 -2.23 6.68
CA PHE A 136 17.28 -2.08 7.04
C PHE A 136 17.43 -0.94 8.04
N ASP A 137 17.31 -1.28 9.32
CA ASP A 137 17.29 -0.34 10.44
C ASP A 137 16.20 0.74 10.27
N ALA A 138 16.60 1.99 10.00
CA ALA A 138 15.70 3.10 9.76
C ALA A 138 15.13 3.16 8.34
N ILE A 139 15.70 2.42 7.38
CA ILE A 139 15.29 2.48 5.96
C ILE A 139 14.40 1.28 5.64
N SER A 140 13.36 1.47 4.83
CA SER A 140 12.55 0.36 4.33
C SER A 140 12.24 0.52 2.84
N PHE A 141 12.27 -0.61 2.15
CA PHE A 141 11.87 -0.77 0.76
C PHE A 141 10.63 -1.66 0.73
N ILE A 142 9.52 -1.14 0.24
CA ILE A 142 8.24 -1.82 0.22
C ILE A 142 7.75 -1.83 -1.21
N THR A 143 7.32 -2.97 -1.71
CA THR A 143 6.74 -3.13 -3.06
C THR A 143 5.45 -3.90 -2.97
N GLU A 144 4.42 -3.46 -3.70
CA GLU A 144 3.14 -4.14 -3.87
C GLU A 144 2.96 -4.49 -5.34
N ASN A 145 2.52 -5.71 -5.63
CA ASN A 145 2.21 -6.13 -6.99
C ASN A 145 1.21 -7.30 -6.97
N ASP A 146 0.39 -7.44 -8.02
CA ASP A 146 -0.56 -8.55 -8.13
C ASP A 146 0.12 -9.90 -8.38
N LEU A 147 1.25 -9.91 -9.09
CA LEU A 147 2.12 -11.07 -9.30
C LEU A 147 2.52 -11.77 -8.00
N TYR A 148 2.65 -11.03 -6.89
CA TYR A 148 3.06 -11.57 -5.59
C TYR A 148 1.95 -12.36 -4.87
N ALA A 149 0.70 -12.25 -5.32
CA ALA A 149 -0.44 -12.99 -4.76
C ALA A 149 -1.03 -13.99 -5.74
N ARG A 150 -1.27 -13.56 -6.98
CA ARG A 150 -1.75 -14.42 -8.04
C ARG A 150 -1.26 -13.86 -9.37
N PRO A 151 -0.59 -14.65 -10.21
CA PRO A 151 -0.19 -14.22 -11.54
C PRO A 151 -1.46 -13.91 -12.34
N THR A 152 -1.82 -12.63 -12.41
CA THR A 152 -2.89 -12.11 -13.24
C THR A 152 -2.31 -11.04 -14.12
N LEU A 153 -2.89 -10.85 -15.31
CA LEU A 153 -2.51 -9.74 -16.18
C LEU A 153 -2.72 -8.43 -15.41
N ASP A 154 -1.69 -7.58 -15.42
CA ASP A 154 -1.64 -6.27 -14.76
C ASP A 154 -2.99 -5.56 -14.83
N ARG A 155 -3.71 -5.51 -13.71
CA ARG A 155 -4.99 -4.81 -13.58
C ARG A 155 -5.15 -4.11 -12.25
N PHE A 156 -6.03 -3.12 -12.23
CA PHE A 156 -6.36 -2.22 -11.13
C PHE A 156 -5.13 -1.77 -10.35
N ARG A 157 -4.80 -2.37 -9.20
CA ARG A 157 -3.61 -2.05 -8.39
C ARG A 157 -2.41 -2.81 -8.93
N THR A 158 -1.93 -2.38 -10.09
CA THR A 158 -0.86 -3.03 -10.86
C THR A 158 0.50 -2.96 -10.19
N GLY A 159 0.76 -1.94 -9.39
CA GLY A 159 1.89 -1.98 -8.50
C GLY A 159 2.07 -0.73 -7.67
N ALA A 160 2.89 -0.84 -6.64
CA ALA A 160 3.35 0.28 -5.86
C ALA A 160 4.76 0.02 -5.35
N PHE A 161 5.52 1.09 -5.12
CA PHE A 161 6.74 0.99 -4.32
C PHE A 161 6.83 2.17 -3.36
N LEU A 162 7.47 1.94 -2.22
CA LEU A 162 7.75 2.94 -1.20
C LEU A 162 9.17 2.73 -0.69
N ILE A 163 9.99 3.77 -0.82
CA ILE A 163 11.27 3.88 -0.13
C ILE A 163 11.05 4.87 1.00
N GLN A 164 11.21 4.43 2.24
CA GLN A 164 10.97 5.27 3.41
C GLN A 164 12.12 5.22 4.41
N TYR A 165 12.31 6.33 5.09
CA TYR A 165 13.14 6.50 6.27
C TYR A 165 12.23 6.69 7.49
N GLN A 166 12.53 6.02 8.59
CA GLN A 166 11.83 6.13 9.86
C GLN A 166 12.76 6.69 10.94
N TYR A 167 12.38 7.83 11.51
CA TYR A 167 13.04 8.35 12.69
C TYR A 167 12.33 7.87 13.96
N GLN A 168 12.85 6.79 14.52
CA GLN A 168 12.39 6.19 15.77
C GLN A 168 10.86 5.99 15.79
N ASN A 169 10.19 6.48 16.82
CA ASN A 169 8.74 6.49 16.99
C ASN A 169 8.08 7.83 16.61
N LYS A 170 8.79 8.73 15.91
CA LYS A 170 8.33 10.10 15.67
C LYS A 170 7.74 10.30 14.28
N PHE A 171 8.50 9.98 13.23
CA PHE A 171 8.03 10.18 11.86
C PHE A 171 8.61 9.18 10.85
N GLN A 172 7.94 9.07 9.71
CA GLN A 172 8.40 8.41 8.50
C GLN A 172 8.38 9.43 7.34
N ALA A 173 9.43 9.44 6.53
CA ALA A 173 9.50 10.24 5.31
C ALA A 173 9.91 9.34 4.16
N GLY A 174 9.34 9.52 2.96
CA GLY A 174 9.65 8.61 1.86
C GLY A 174 9.17 9.07 0.50
N ILE A 175 9.54 8.30 -0.51
CA ILE A 175 9.06 8.42 -1.88
C ILE A 175 8.16 7.23 -2.15
N ASN A 176 6.89 7.52 -2.48
CA ASN A 176 5.87 6.54 -2.82
C ASN A 176 5.51 6.67 -4.30
N CYS A 177 5.42 5.54 -5.01
CA CYS A 177 4.82 5.45 -6.31
C CYS A 177 3.66 4.46 -6.25
N THR A 178 2.47 4.86 -6.69
CA THR A 178 1.30 3.99 -6.79
C THR A 178 0.80 4.00 -8.21
N MET A 179 0.62 2.82 -8.79
CA MET A 179 0.23 2.62 -10.18
C MET A 179 -1.14 1.97 -10.22
N TRP A 180 -1.96 2.45 -11.16
CA TRP A 180 -3.27 1.90 -11.40
C TRP A 180 -3.50 1.71 -12.90
N THR A 181 -4.06 0.58 -13.32
CA THR A 181 -4.35 0.33 -14.75
C THR A 181 -5.66 -0.43 -14.92
N GLY A 182 -6.45 -0.08 -15.95
CA GLY A 182 -7.64 -0.84 -16.30
C GLY A 182 -7.33 -2.30 -16.62
N GLN A 183 -8.29 -3.19 -16.43
CA GLN A 183 -8.15 -4.54 -16.94
C GLN A 183 -8.36 -4.51 -18.45
N MET A 184 -7.34 -4.91 -19.21
CA MET A 184 -7.43 -5.06 -20.67
C MET A 184 -8.26 -6.29 -21.07
N GLY A 185 -8.69 -6.32 -22.32
CA GLY A 185 -9.50 -7.38 -22.93
C GLY A 185 -8.65 -8.53 -23.46
N ASN A 186 -8.72 -8.77 -24.76
CA ASN A 186 -8.12 -9.93 -25.42
C ASN A 186 -6.67 -9.69 -25.82
N SER A 187 -5.84 -10.73 -25.74
CA SER A 187 -4.52 -10.72 -26.37
C SER A 187 -4.66 -11.07 -27.85
N ILE A 188 -4.46 -10.08 -28.72
CA ILE A 188 -4.48 -10.24 -30.18
C ILE A 188 -3.05 -10.41 -30.66
N ARG A 189 -2.70 -11.64 -31.06
CA ARG A 189 -1.34 -11.99 -31.55
C ARG A 189 -1.26 -12.20 -33.07
N ASN A 190 -2.40 -12.24 -33.75
CA ASN A 190 -2.49 -12.57 -35.18
C ASN A 190 -2.72 -11.33 -36.06
N ASP A 191 -2.55 -10.13 -35.51
CA ASP A 191 -2.69 -8.89 -36.27
C ASP A 191 -1.46 -8.69 -37.17
N LYS A 192 -1.68 -8.61 -38.48
CA LYS A 192 -0.62 -8.38 -39.48
C LYS A 192 0.06 -7.00 -39.30
N SER A 193 -0.60 -6.05 -38.65
CA SER A 193 -0.04 -4.74 -38.30
C SER A 193 0.88 -4.79 -37.08
N PHE A 194 0.80 -5.84 -36.23
CA PHE A 194 1.66 -6.03 -35.05
C PHE A 194 2.21 -7.48 -34.94
N PRO A 195 2.94 -7.98 -35.96
CA PRO A 195 3.19 -9.40 -36.14
C PRO A 195 4.18 -10.04 -35.14
N HIS A 196 4.94 -9.24 -34.37
CA HIS A 196 6.02 -9.77 -33.51
C HIS A 196 5.65 -9.83 -32.02
N VAL A 197 4.70 -9.03 -31.56
CA VAL A 197 4.41 -8.84 -30.12
C VAL A 197 2.93 -9.06 -29.81
N GLY A 198 2.04 -8.89 -30.79
CA GLY A 198 0.62 -8.73 -30.54
C GLY A 198 0.32 -7.49 -29.69
N TYR A 199 -0.96 -7.31 -29.34
CA TYR A 199 -1.39 -6.28 -28.39
C TYR A 199 -2.53 -6.80 -27.53
N MET A 200 -2.81 -6.10 -26.42
CA MET A 200 -4.02 -6.32 -25.64
C MET A 200 -5.07 -5.30 -26.10
N ASP A 201 -6.22 -5.77 -26.57
CA ASP A 201 -7.34 -4.88 -26.91
C ASP A 201 -8.08 -4.40 -25.64
N THR A 202 -9.05 -3.51 -25.83
CA THR A 202 -9.90 -3.00 -24.75
C THR A 202 -11.28 -3.67 -24.72
N ILE A 203 -11.56 -4.60 -25.65
CA ILE A 203 -12.88 -5.20 -25.83
C ILE A 203 -13.16 -6.15 -24.67
N GLY A 204 -14.24 -5.88 -23.93
CA GLY A 204 -14.57 -6.64 -22.71
C GLY A 204 -13.68 -6.30 -21.50
N GLY A 205 -12.78 -5.31 -21.64
CA GLY A 205 -11.97 -4.79 -20.55
C GLY A 205 -12.79 -4.05 -19.49
N VAL A 206 -12.24 -3.94 -18.28
CA VAL A 206 -12.86 -3.23 -17.15
C VAL A 206 -12.06 -1.96 -16.89
N TYR A 207 -12.67 -0.81 -17.16
CA TYR A 207 -12.02 0.52 -17.11
C TYR A 207 -10.72 0.62 -17.93
N PRO A 208 -10.67 0.09 -19.17
CA PRO A 208 -9.42 0.00 -19.95
C PRO A 208 -8.81 1.36 -20.32
N ASN A 209 -9.60 2.44 -20.22
CA ASN A 209 -9.19 3.82 -20.46
C ASN A 209 -8.50 4.51 -19.27
N TYR A 210 -8.34 3.83 -18.13
CA TYR A 210 -7.71 4.38 -16.93
C TYR A 210 -6.28 3.85 -16.76
N SER A 211 -5.33 4.77 -16.63
CA SER A 211 -3.90 4.51 -16.51
C SER A 211 -3.29 5.63 -15.66
N HIS A 212 -2.87 5.31 -14.44
CA HIS A 212 -2.36 6.29 -13.48
C HIS A 212 -1.02 5.86 -12.90
N GLY A 213 -0.16 6.85 -12.67
CA GLY A 213 1.14 6.69 -12.03
C GLY A 213 1.36 7.87 -11.08
N LEU A 214 1.01 7.68 -9.81
CA LEU A 214 1.13 8.69 -8.78
C LEU A 214 2.48 8.56 -8.09
N LEU A 215 3.42 9.46 -8.40
CA LEU A 215 4.70 9.60 -7.70
C LEU A 215 4.61 10.74 -6.69
N SER A 216 4.89 10.46 -5.43
CA SER A 216 4.74 11.43 -4.34
C SER A 216 5.87 11.34 -3.31
N ALA A 217 6.28 12.49 -2.80
CA ALA A 217 6.94 12.58 -1.52
C ALA A 217 5.89 12.45 -0.41
N GLN A 218 6.20 11.65 0.60
CA GLN A 218 5.34 11.31 1.72
C GLN A 218 6.01 11.70 3.02
N PHE A 219 5.23 12.32 3.92
CA PHE A 219 5.62 12.55 5.30
C PHE A 219 4.50 12.06 6.22
N LYS A 220 4.84 11.24 7.21
CA LYS A 220 3.92 10.69 8.20
C LYS A 220 4.48 10.94 9.60
N ALA A 221 3.72 11.60 10.45
CA ALA A 221 4.10 11.86 11.84
C ALA A 221 3.19 11.09 12.80
N ASN A 222 3.78 10.49 13.83
CA ASN A 222 3.06 9.93 14.96
C ASN A 222 2.78 11.05 15.98
N ILE A 223 1.50 11.26 16.28
CA ILE A 223 1.04 12.30 17.23
C ILE A 223 0.73 11.74 18.62
N GLY A 224 1.07 10.47 18.86
CA GLY A 224 0.83 9.77 20.12
C GLY A 224 -0.21 8.65 19.96
N TYR A 225 -0.17 7.66 20.85
CA TYR A 225 -1.12 6.54 20.88
C TYR A 225 -1.28 5.80 19.52
N ALA A 226 -0.22 5.72 18.73
CA ALA A 226 -0.23 5.16 17.37
C ALA A 226 -1.18 5.86 16.38
N GLN A 227 -1.61 7.09 16.69
CA GLN A 227 -2.31 7.96 15.77
C GLN A 227 -1.30 8.64 14.86
N ASN A 228 -1.59 8.61 13.56
CA ASN A 228 -0.66 9.08 12.54
C ASN A 228 -1.34 10.10 11.62
N VAL A 229 -0.65 11.21 11.36
CA VAL A 229 -1.03 12.20 10.36
C VAL A 229 -0.07 12.09 9.18
N GLN A 230 -0.61 12.10 7.97
CA GLN A 230 0.18 11.91 6.75
C GLN A 230 -0.13 12.99 5.71
N ALA A 231 0.91 13.52 5.10
CA ALA A 231 0.85 14.39 3.94
C ALA A 231 1.57 13.74 2.76
N ASN A 232 0.98 13.86 1.56
CA ASN A 232 1.61 13.43 0.32
C ASN A 232 1.55 14.58 -0.69
N LEU A 233 2.68 14.86 -1.35
CA LEU A 233 2.77 15.83 -2.43
C LEU A 233 3.42 15.15 -3.63
N GLY A 234 2.80 15.23 -4.79
CA GLY A 234 3.24 14.46 -5.93
C GLY A 234 2.59 14.82 -7.25
N ILE A 235 3.02 14.10 -8.28
CA ILE A 235 2.52 14.19 -9.64
C ILE A 235 1.81 12.88 -10.01
N ASP A 236 0.69 13.01 -10.70
CA ASP A 236 0.00 11.87 -11.33
C ASP A 236 0.17 12.02 -12.84
N ALA A 237 0.94 11.10 -13.43
CA ALA A 237 1.23 11.13 -14.85
C ALA A 237 1.45 9.71 -15.37
N GLU A 238 0.90 9.40 -16.55
CA GLU A 238 1.12 8.09 -17.19
C GLU A 238 2.61 7.84 -17.47
N GLN A 239 3.40 8.89 -17.70
CA GLN A 239 4.85 8.81 -17.89
C GLN A 239 5.55 8.20 -16.67
N VAL A 240 5.05 8.43 -15.46
CA VAL A 240 5.56 7.79 -14.24
C VAL A 240 5.32 6.28 -14.31
N ARG A 241 4.09 5.86 -14.64
CA ARG A 241 3.75 4.45 -14.77
C ARG A 241 4.58 3.78 -15.87
N ASN A 242 4.68 4.41 -17.05
CA ASN A 242 5.44 3.90 -18.18
C ASN A 242 6.93 3.77 -17.85
N PHE A 243 7.52 4.76 -17.16
CA PHE A 243 8.92 4.68 -16.74
C PHE A 243 9.15 3.57 -15.71
N VAL A 244 8.31 3.49 -14.67
CA VAL A 244 8.51 2.53 -13.58
C VAL A 244 8.16 1.10 -14.01
N GLN A 245 6.98 0.87 -14.61
CA GLN A 245 6.59 -0.46 -15.03
C GLN A 245 7.39 -0.88 -16.26
N ASN A 246 7.27 -0.16 -17.37
CA ASN A 246 7.78 -0.66 -18.64
C ASN A 246 9.31 -0.57 -18.70
N ARG A 247 9.91 0.56 -18.32
CA ARG A 247 11.37 0.74 -18.45
C ARG A 247 12.18 0.19 -17.29
N LEU A 248 11.69 0.32 -16.06
CA LEU A 248 12.47 -0.09 -14.88
C LEU A 248 12.23 -1.56 -14.53
N ILE A 249 10.98 -2.01 -14.51
CA ILE A 249 10.60 -3.36 -14.06
C ILE A 249 10.55 -4.36 -15.24
N HIS A 250 9.87 -4.05 -16.35
CA HIS A 250 9.70 -4.99 -17.48
C HIS A 250 10.90 -5.05 -18.42
N ASP A 251 11.52 -3.92 -18.76
CA ASP A 251 12.75 -3.91 -19.56
C ASP A 251 13.98 -4.38 -18.76
N MET A 252 13.81 -4.61 -17.44
CA MET A 252 14.82 -5.09 -16.51
C MET A 252 16.20 -4.48 -16.80
N ILE A 253 16.30 -3.14 -16.87
CA ILE A 253 17.55 -2.43 -17.25
C ILE A 253 18.76 -2.87 -16.40
N PHE A 254 18.51 -3.43 -15.21
CA PHE A 254 19.52 -3.94 -14.29
C PHE A 254 19.94 -5.40 -14.51
N LEU A 255 19.28 -6.15 -15.41
CA LEU A 255 19.64 -7.51 -15.77
C LEU A 255 20.27 -7.54 -17.18
N PRO A 256 21.41 -8.23 -17.34
CA PRO A 256 22.07 -8.33 -18.64
C PRO A 256 21.16 -9.03 -19.65
N ARG A 257 21.03 -8.46 -20.84
CA ARG A 257 20.14 -8.90 -21.95
C ARG A 257 20.39 -10.32 -22.50
N LYS A 258 21.36 -11.04 -21.95
CA LYS A 258 21.60 -12.43 -22.30
C LYS A 258 21.17 -13.24 -21.11
N TRP A 259 20.00 -13.87 -21.21
CA TRP A 259 19.66 -15.26 -20.85
C TRP A 259 18.45 -15.66 -21.69
#